data_AF-A0A353B0W0-F1
#
_entry.id   AF-A0A353B0W0-F1
#
_cell.length_a   1.000
_cell.length_b   1.000
_cell.length_c   1.000
_cell.angle_alpha   90.00
_cell.angle_beta   90.00
_cell.angle_gamma   90.00
#
_symmetry.space_group_name_H-M   'P 1'
#
loop_
_entity.id
_entity.type
_entity.pdbx_description
1 polymer ?
#
loop_
_entity_poly.entity_id
_entity_poly.type
_entity_poly.pdbx_seq_one_letter_code
_entity_poly.pdbx_strand_id
1 'polypeptide(L)'
;MDYETALINVARNADVSTQAVQMVWHCVSVIERRGETCTPAHLCWCVHDIAFHHWGQDAKSHLNTWGIKSTREIGDITFALIDAGLVSPIAQEHREQFNDVFNFENEFQQRHFPYRSLNRWSLSAIFVLTTIVAVASPGWRVNGFRGAIGSLIGAWVVLVGILCAAASMKSEFRGKLLGFTIAAVLIIVGGLVFWTASIREV
;
A
#
# COMPACT_ATOMS: atom_id res chain seq x y z
N MET A 1 4.85 -21.77 30.83
CA MET A 1 6.19 -21.33 30.37
C MET A 1 6.04 -19.86 30.04
N ASP A 2 6.86 -18.99 30.62
CA ASP A 2 6.78 -17.55 30.36
C ASP A 2 7.15 -17.26 28.90
N TYR A 3 6.36 -16.42 28.25
CA TYR A 3 6.50 -16.10 26.84
C TYR A 3 7.86 -15.43 26.54
N GLU A 4 8.35 -14.59 27.45
CA GLU A 4 9.68 -13.97 27.33
C GLU A 4 10.79 -15.03 27.33
N THR A 5 10.67 -16.04 28.19
CA THR A 5 11.65 -17.14 28.26
C THR A 5 11.68 -17.94 26.96
N ALA A 6 10.51 -18.16 26.34
CA ALA A 6 10.42 -18.85 25.06
C ALA A 6 11.12 -18.07 23.93
N LEU A 7 10.90 -16.76 23.85
CA LEU A 7 11.58 -15.89 22.88
C LEU A 7 13.09 -15.84 23.07
N ILE A 8 13.57 -15.78 24.32
CA ILE A 8 15.00 -15.78 24.63
C ILE A 8 15.65 -17.09 24.17
N ASN A 9 14.97 -18.23 24.35
CA ASN A 9 15.45 -19.52 23.89
C ASN A 9 15.52 -19.61 22.36
N VAL A 10 14.49 -19.09 21.66
CA VAL A 10 14.49 -19.00 20.20
C VAL A 10 15.64 -18.12 19.70
N ALA A 11 15.83 -16.95 20.30
CA ALA A 11 16.91 -16.03 19.96
C ALA A 11 18.29 -16.69 20.09
N ARG A 12 18.50 -17.43 21.19
CA ARG A 12 19.74 -18.16 21.44
C ARG A 12 19.98 -19.27 20.41
N ASN A 13 18.94 -20.01 20.03
CA ASN A 13 19.07 -21.12 19.08
C ASN A 13 19.32 -20.63 17.64
N ALA A 14 18.78 -19.47 17.28
CA ALA A 14 18.95 -18.87 15.96
C ALA A 14 20.19 -17.94 15.87
N ASP A 15 20.97 -17.78 16.95
CA ASP A 15 22.11 -16.86 17.04
C ASP A 15 21.77 -15.41 16.62
N VAL A 16 20.58 -14.96 17.03
CA VAL A 16 20.08 -13.60 16.75
C VAL A 16 19.71 -12.89 18.05
N SER A 17 19.56 -11.56 17.97
CA SER A 17 19.08 -10.79 19.12
C SER A 17 17.62 -11.14 19.46
N THR A 18 17.25 -11.02 20.73
CA THR A 18 15.85 -11.17 21.17
C THR A 18 14.92 -10.14 20.50
N GLN A 19 15.45 -8.96 20.17
CA GLN A 19 14.72 -7.89 19.48
C GLN A 19 14.32 -8.30 18.05
N ALA A 20 15.19 -9.01 17.34
CA ALA A 20 14.87 -9.59 16.03
C ALA A 20 13.72 -10.59 16.12
N VAL A 21 13.77 -11.51 17.10
CA VAL A 21 12.71 -12.51 17.29
C VAL A 21 11.38 -11.85 17.65
N GLN A 22 11.40 -10.86 18.54
CA GLN A 22 10.22 -10.07 18.90
C GLN A 22 9.62 -9.34 17.69
N MET A 23 10.46 -8.76 16.83
CA MET A 23 10.03 -8.08 15.62
C MET A 23 9.31 -9.04 14.66
N VAL A 24 9.92 -10.18 14.37
CA VAL A 24 9.35 -11.18 13.45
C VAL A 24 8.03 -11.73 14.02
N TRP A 25 8.00 -12.08 15.31
CA TRP A 25 6.77 -12.52 15.97
C TRP A 25 5.67 -11.46 15.92
N HIS A 26 6.02 -10.19 16.15
CA HIS A 26 5.08 -9.08 16.06
C HIS A 26 4.49 -8.99 14.65
N CYS A 27 5.31 -9.06 13.61
CA CYS A 27 4.87 -9.03 12.21
C CYS A 27 3.86 -10.15 11.91
N VAL A 28 4.18 -11.39 12.30
CA VAL A 28 3.26 -12.53 12.16
C VAL A 28 1.93 -12.26 12.85
N SER A 29 1.97 -11.82 14.11
CA SER A 29 0.76 -11.56 14.89
C SER A 29 -0.12 -10.47 14.27
N VAL A 30 0.48 -9.46 13.62
CA VAL A 30 -0.24 -8.40 12.92
C VAL A 30 -0.93 -8.94 11.68
N ILE A 31 -0.24 -9.77 10.88
CA ILE A 31 -0.79 -10.38 9.67
C ILE A 31 -1.96 -11.31 10.02
N GLU A 32 -1.79 -12.18 11.04
CA GLU A 32 -2.84 -13.09 11.51
C GLU A 32 -4.06 -12.33 12.03
N ARG A 33 -3.87 -11.26 12.81
CA ARG A 33 -4.98 -10.42 13.31
C ARG A 33 -5.76 -9.71 12.21
N ARG A 34 -5.14 -9.45 11.06
CA ARG A 34 -5.81 -8.88 9.88
C ARG A 34 -6.61 -9.92 9.09
N GLY A 35 -6.47 -11.21 9.41
CA GLY A 35 -7.06 -12.30 8.64
C GLY A 35 -6.41 -12.45 7.26
N GLU A 36 -5.20 -11.94 7.08
CA GLU A 36 -4.45 -12.03 5.84
C GLU A 36 -3.65 -13.33 5.80
N THR A 37 -3.49 -13.92 4.61
CA THR A 37 -2.63 -15.09 4.46
C THR A 37 -1.18 -14.68 4.70
N CYS A 38 -0.55 -15.30 5.70
CA CYS A 38 0.89 -15.15 5.92
C CYS A 38 1.63 -15.93 4.82
N THR A 39 2.31 -15.20 3.94
CA THR A 39 3.24 -15.76 2.95
C THR A 39 4.66 -15.30 3.29
N PRO A 40 5.72 -16.03 2.90
CA PRO A 40 7.11 -15.65 3.17
C PRO A 40 7.43 -14.23 2.69
N ALA A 41 6.97 -13.89 1.49
CA ALA A 41 7.14 -12.56 0.93
C ALA A 41 6.42 -11.50 1.77
N HIS A 42 5.17 -11.74 2.14
CA HIS A 42 4.37 -10.81 2.93
C HIS A 42 5.01 -10.54 4.31
N LEU A 43 5.55 -11.58 4.96
CA LEU A 43 6.25 -11.44 6.22
C LEU A 43 7.54 -10.62 6.08
N CYS A 44 8.35 -10.89 5.05
CA CYS A 44 9.58 -10.13 4.79
C CYS A 44 9.29 -8.64 4.57
N TRP A 45 8.26 -8.32 3.76
CA TRP A 45 7.84 -6.94 3.54
C TRP A 45 7.29 -6.29 4.81
N CYS A 46 6.57 -7.04 5.65
CA CYS A 46 6.11 -6.52 6.94
C CYS A 46 7.29 -6.16 7.87
N VAL A 47 8.30 -7.01 7.96
CA VAL A 47 9.54 -6.73 8.73
C VAL A 47 10.26 -5.50 8.17
N HIS A 48 10.41 -5.43 6.85
CA HIS A 48 11.00 -4.27 6.16
C HIS A 48 10.25 -2.98 6.52
N ASP A 49 8.93 -2.94 6.36
CA ASP A 49 8.12 -1.75 6.56
C ASP A 49 8.17 -1.27 8.01
N ILE A 50 8.13 -2.19 8.98
CA ILE A 50 8.24 -1.82 10.39
C ILE A 50 9.65 -1.30 10.69
N ALA A 51 10.70 -1.98 10.23
CA ALA A 51 12.06 -1.53 10.45
C ALA A 51 12.33 -0.15 9.82
N PHE A 52 11.87 0.05 8.58
CA PHE A 52 11.99 1.32 7.88
C PHE A 52 11.16 2.42 8.55
N HIS A 53 9.98 2.09 9.10
CA HIS A 53 9.18 3.06 9.82
C HIS A 53 9.88 3.57 11.10
N HIS A 54 10.61 2.70 11.80
CA HIS A 54 11.31 3.06 13.02
C HIS A 54 12.64 3.77 12.79
N TRP A 55 13.44 3.34 11.81
CA TRP A 55 14.83 3.79 11.63
C TRP A 55 15.13 4.39 10.26
N GLY A 56 14.17 4.40 9.33
CA GLY A 56 14.37 4.91 7.97
C GLY A 56 15.55 4.23 7.27
N GLN A 57 16.47 5.05 6.76
CA GLN A 57 17.65 4.57 6.03
C GLN A 57 18.63 3.78 6.91
N ASP A 58 18.62 4.00 8.23
CA ASP A 58 19.48 3.29 9.17
C ASP A 58 18.94 1.91 9.56
N ALA A 59 17.72 1.57 9.14
CA ALA A 59 17.07 0.29 9.46
C ALA A 59 17.93 -0.92 9.14
N LYS A 60 18.65 -0.90 8.01
CA LYS A 60 19.58 -1.96 7.63
C LYS A 60 20.67 -2.16 8.68
N SER A 61 21.26 -1.07 9.18
CA SER A 61 22.32 -1.15 10.19
C SER A 61 21.79 -1.77 11.48
N HIS A 62 20.60 -1.35 11.92
CA HIS A 62 19.93 -1.93 13.08
C HIS A 62 19.65 -3.42 12.90
N LEU A 63 19.04 -3.82 11.78
CA LEU A 63 18.77 -5.22 11.48
C LEU A 63 20.05 -6.07 11.45
N ASN A 64 21.12 -5.55 10.88
CA ASN A 64 22.43 -6.20 10.87
C ASN A 64 22.97 -6.43 12.29
N THR A 65 22.84 -5.43 13.19
CA THR A 65 23.24 -5.60 14.60
C THR A 65 22.42 -6.65 15.34
N TRP A 66 21.21 -6.93 14.85
CA TRP A 66 20.31 -7.92 15.41
C TRP A 66 20.49 -9.33 14.85
N GLY A 67 21.38 -9.50 13.87
CA GLY A 67 21.65 -10.76 13.19
C GLY A 67 20.86 -10.98 11.90
N ILE A 68 20.02 -10.02 11.47
CA ILE A 68 19.26 -10.11 10.22
C ILE A 68 20.05 -9.40 9.11
N LYS A 69 20.70 -10.18 8.24
CA LYS A 69 21.56 -9.68 7.15
C LYS A 69 20.94 -9.81 5.77
N SER A 70 19.91 -10.64 5.64
CA SER A 70 19.16 -10.87 4.42
C SER A 70 17.74 -11.31 4.77
N THR A 71 16.92 -11.51 3.75
CA THR A 71 15.57 -12.06 3.91
C THR A 71 15.58 -13.52 4.38
N ARG A 72 16.69 -14.25 4.18
CA ARG A 72 16.87 -15.63 4.65
C ARG A 72 16.81 -15.74 6.17
N GLU A 73 17.52 -14.86 6.89
CA GLU A 73 17.54 -14.91 8.37
C GLU A 73 16.16 -14.62 8.96
N ILE A 74 15.31 -13.85 8.28
CA ILE A 74 13.91 -13.68 8.66
C ILE A 74 13.18 -15.03 8.60
N GLY A 75 13.43 -15.81 7.55
CA GLY A 75 12.93 -17.17 7.42
C GLY A 75 13.42 -18.07 8.55
N ASP A 76 14.72 -18.07 8.84
CA ASP A 76 15.30 -18.90 9.91
C ASP A 76 14.68 -18.60 11.28
N ILE A 77 14.50 -17.32 11.61
CA ILE A 77 13.79 -16.90 12.83
C ILE A 77 12.34 -17.40 12.83
N THR A 78 11.67 -17.28 11.69
CA THR A 78 10.27 -17.68 11.55
C THR A 78 10.08 -19.17 11.74
N PHE A 79 10.94 -20.00 11.15
CA PHE A 79 10.91 -21.44 11.36
C PHE A 79 11.27 -21.80 12.81
N ALA A 80 12.22 -21.09 13.44
CA ALA A 80 12.50 -21.31 14.85
C ALA A 80 11.31 -20.95 15.76
N LEU A 81 10.50 -19.95 15.40
CA LEU A 81 9.24 -19.63 16.08
C LEU A 81 8.17 -20.71 15.88
N ILE A 82 8.08 -21.29 14.69
CA ILE A 82 7.18 -22.42 14.38
C ILE A 82 7.59 -23.66 15.17
N ASP A 83 8.88 -24.00 15.16
CA ASP A 83 9.44 -25.15 15.88
C ASP A 83 9.23 -25.03 17.40
N ALA A 84 9.24 -23.80 17.93
CA ALA A 84 8.93 -23.50 19.33
C ALA A 84 7.42 -23.48 19.65
N GLY A 85 6.54 -23.64 18.66
CA GLY A 85 5.08 -23.60 18.82
C GLY A 85 4.53 -22.21 19.16
N LEU A 86 5.29 -21.14 18.87
CA LEU A 86 4.90 -19.75 19.15
C LEU A 86 4.12 -19.10 18.01
N VAL A 87 4.21 -19.66 16.81
CA VAL A 87 3.62 -19.16 15.56
C VAL A 87 3.03 -20.33 14.78
N SER A 88 1.88 -20.11 14.13
CA SER A 88 1.27 -21.09 13.23
C SER A 88 2.17 -21.31 11.99
N PRO A 89 2.22 -22.54 11.44
CA PRO A 89 2.92 -22.78 10.19
C PRO A 89 2.44 -21.84 9.08
N ILE A 90 3.38 -21.22 8.38
CA ILE A 90 3.11 -20.38 7.22
C ILE A 90 2.61 -21.27 6.08
N ALA A 91 1.79 -20.72 5.18
CA ALA A 91 1.17 -21.43 4.05
C ALA A 91 2.16 -22.06 3.05
N GLN A 92 3.46 -21.88 3.28
CA GLN A 92 4.55 -22.19 2.38
C GLN A 92 5.63 -22.91 3.19
N GLU A 93 5.96 -24.14 2.78
CA GLU A 93 6.65 -25.12 3.62
C GLU A 93 8.19 -25.02 3.59
N HIS A 94 8.76 -24.13 2.76
CA HIS A 94 10.21 -24.14 2.49
C HIS A 94 10.90 -22.85 2.93
N ARG A 95 12.00 -23.01 3.70
CA ARG A 95 12.91 -21.92 4.09
C ARG A 95 13.44 -21.13 2.89
N GLU A 96 13.64 -21.80 1.76
CA GLU A 96 14.15 -21.22 0.52
C GLU A 96 13.24 -20.11 -0.05
N GLN A 97 11.95 -20.11 0.29
CA GLN A 97 10.99 -19.09 -0.15
C GLN A 97 11.24 -17.71 0.50
N PHE A 98 12.11 -17.66 1.52
CA PHE A 98 12.62 -16.43 2.10
C PHE A 98 13.87 -15.91 1.39
N ASN A 99 14.50 -16.68 0.50
CA ASN A 99 15.68 -16.22 -0.22
C ASN A 99 15.29 -15.17 -1.26
N ASP A 100 16.05 -14.08 -1.29
CA ASP A 100 15.99 -13.05 -2.35
C ASP A 100 14.59 -12.46 -2.58
N VAL A 101 13.73 -12.42 -1.54
CA VAL A 101 12.39 -11.80 -1.63
C VAL A 101 12.51 -10.34 -2.05
N PHE A 102 13.52 -9.65 -1.53
CA PHE A 102 13.94 -8.34 -1.98
C PHE A 102 15.45 -8.17 -1.80
N ASN A 103 16.03 -7.19 -2.50
CA ASN A 103 17.44 -6.90 -2.38
C ASN A 103 17.71 -6.14 -1.08
N PHE A 104 18.13 -6.85 -0.04
CA PHE A 104 18.37 -6.30 1.30
C PHE A 104 19.43 -5.19 1.33
N GLU A 105 20.38 -5.20 0.40
CA GLU A 105 21.41 -4.17 0.31
C GLU A 105 20.84 -2.85 -0.20
N ASN A 106 19.96 -2.92 -1.20
CA ASN A 106 19.48 -1.76 -1.93
C ASN A 106 18.17 -1.19 -1.37
N GLU A 107 17.28 -2.01 -0.80
CA GLU A 107 15.93 -1.53 -0.45
C GLU A 107 15.88 -0.52 0.68
N PHE A 108 16.79 -0.61 1.64
CA PHE A 108 16.88 0.41 2.70
C PHE A 108 17.54 1.71 2.23
N GLN A 109 18.27 1.70 1.11
CA GLN A 109 18.92 2.88 0.54
C GLN A 109 17.99 3.65 -0.41
N GLN A 110 17.13 2.92 -1.12
CA GLN A 110 16.12 3.54 -1.97
C GLN A 110 15.14 4.30 -1.07
N ARG A 111 14.84 5.53 -1.45
CA ARG A 111 13.85 6.38 -0.75
C ARG A 111 12.46 5.79 -1.00
N HIS A 112 12.17 4.67 -0.36
CA HIS A 112 10.87 4.04 -0.41
C HIS A 112 9.95 4.94 0.40
N PHE A 113 9.27 5.87 -0.28
CA PHE A 113 8.02 6.38 0.27
C PHE A 113 7.14 5.13 0.38
N PRO A 114 6.77 4.69 1.60
CA PRO A 114 5.80 3.63 1.70
C PRO A 114 4.59 4.14 0.94
N TYR A 115 4.11 3.35 -0.01
CA TYR A 115 2.82 3.57 -0.62
C TYR A 115 1.82 3.36 0.53
N ARG A 116 1.64 4.40 1.37
CA ARG A 116 0.48 4.54 2.23
C ARG A 116 -0.63 4.31 1.26
N SER A 117 -1.35 3.19 1.42
CA SER A 117 -2.53 2.92 0.63
C SER A 117 -3.40 4.14 0.83
N LEU A 118 -3.29 5.09 -0.11
CA LEU A 118 -4.14 6.25 -0.21
C LEU A 118 -5.48 5.57 -0.38
N ASN A 119 -6.19 5.55 0.74
CA ASN A 119 -7.31 4.67 0.99
C ASN A 119 -8.16 4.86 -0.25
N ARG A 120 -8.42 3.80 -1.02
CA ARG A 120 -9.15 3.93 -2.29
C ARG A 120 -10.50 4.67 -2.07
N TRP A 121 -10.99 4.60 -0.83
CA TRP A 121 -12.09 5.34 -0.20
C TRP A 121 -11.89 6.85 0.00
N SER A 122 -10.69 7.35 0.30
CA SER A 122 -10.40 8.79 0.46
C SER A 122 -10.44 9.52 -0.87
N LEU A 123 -9.84 8.95 -1.93
CA LEU A 123 -9.88 9.54 -3.26
C LEU A 123 -11.30 9.50 -3.87
N SER A 124 -12.05 8.43 -3.63
CA SER A 124 -13.46 8.35 -4.04
C SER A 124 -14.36 9.27 -3.22
N ALA A 125 -14.10 9.48 -1.92
CA ALA A 125 -14.82 10.46 -1.12
C ALA A 125 -14.54 11.90 -1.57
N ILE A 126 -13.28 12.25 -1.84
CA ILE A 126 -12.90 13.56 -2.41
C ILE A 126 -13.60 13.76 -3.76
N PHE A 127 -13.60 12.72 -4.61
CA PHE A 127 -14.27 12.76 -5.91
C PHE A 127 -15.79 12.97 -5.80
N VAL A 128 -16.48 12.22 -4.93
CA VAL A 128 -17.92 12.36 -4.69
C VAL A 128 -18.22 13.75 -4.13
N LEU A 129 -17.41 14.26 -3.20
CA LEU A 129 -17.58 15.60 -2.64
C LEU A 129 -17.42 16.69 -3.72
N THR A 130 -16.41 16.60 -4.58
CA THR A 130 -16.21 17.55 -5.69
C THR A 130 -17.35 17.49 -6.71
N THR A 131 -17.88 16.29 -7.00
CA THR A 131 -19.01 16.11 -7.92
C THR A 131 -20.31 16.67 -7.33
N ILE A 132 -20.57 16.44 -6.04
CA ILE A 132 -21.73 16.99 -5.34
C ILE A 132 -21.64 18.52 -5.31
N VAL A 133 -20.47 19.10 -5.00
CA VAL A 133 -20.28 20.57 -5.00
C VAL A 133 -20.47 21.16 -6.40
N ALA A 134 -20.02 20.48 -7.45
CA ALA A 134 -20.25 20.87 -8.83
C ALA A 134 -21.75 20.86 -9.18
N VAL A 135 -22.45 19.75 -8.88
CA VAL A 135 -23.88 19.59 -9.22
C VAL A 135 -24.80 20.45 -8.35
N ALA A 136 -24.49 20.62 -7.07
CA ALA A 136 -25.32 21.35 -6.10
C ALA A 136 -25.14 22.87 -6.17
N SER A 137 -24.10 23.38 -6.84
CA SER A 137 -23.91 24.83 -7.01
C SER A 137 -25.02 25.38 -7.92
N PRO A 138 -25.95 26.24 -7.45
CA PRO A 138 -27.13 26.68 -8.23
C PRO A 138 -26.81 27.60 -9.43
N GLY A 139 -25.54 27.76 -9.79
CA GLY A 139 -25.03 28.78 -10.72
C GLY A 139 -25.16 28.46 -12.22
N TRP A 140 -25.66 27.28 -12.60
CA TRP A 140 -25.68 26.75 -13.98
C TRP A 140 -26.61 27.48 -14.97
N ARG A 141 -27.22 28.60 -14.56
CA ARG A 141 -28.28 29.29 -15.32
C ARG A 141 -27.96 30.72 -15.75
N VAL A 142 -26.71 31.19 -15.64
CA VAL A 142 -26.40 32.59 -15.96
C VAL A 142 -25.16 32.73 -16.82
N ASN A 143 -25.27 33.51 -17.91
CA ASN A 143 -24.16 33.91 -18.78
C ASN A 143 -23.15 34.76 -17.99
N GLY A 144 -21.85 34.63 -18.29
CA GLY A 144 -20.75 35.38 -17.67
C GLY A 144 -19.79 34.53 -16.81
N PHE A 145 -19.08 35.16 -15.86
CA PHE A 145 -17.99 34.57 -15.06
C PHE A 145 -18.31 33.21 -14.40
N ARG A 146 -19.59 32.96 -14.07
CA ARG A 146 -20.06 31.69 -13.50
C ARG A 146 -20.13 30.54 -14.51
N GLY A 147 -20.37 30.82 -15.80
CA GLY A 147 -20.31 29.84 -16.89
C GLY A 147 -18.88 29.38 -17.19
N ALA A 148 -17.91 30.31 -17.16
CA ALA A 148 -16.49 30.01 -17.30
C ALA A 148 -15.95 29.10 -16.18
N ILE A 149 -16.45 29.25 -14.95
CA ILE A 149 -16.11 28.33 -13.85
C ILE A 149 -16.67 26.93 -14.12
N GLY A 150 -17.89 26.83 -14.66
CA GLY A 150 -18.51 25.56 -15.04
C GLY A 150 -17.73 24.80 -16.13
N SER A 151 -17.23 25.51 -17.15
CA SER A 151 -16.41 24.90 -18.20
C SER A 151 -15.03 24.46 -17.70
N LEU A 152 -14.41 25.22 -16.79
CA LEU A 152 -13.15 24.84 -16.14
C LEU A 152 -13.29 23.59 -15.26
N ILE A 153 -14.38 23.50 -14.48
CA ILE A 153 -14.66 22.30 -13.67
C ILE A 153 -14.94 21.11 -14.58
N GLY A 154 -15.75 21.27 -15.63
CA GLY A 154 -16.00 20.22 -16.62
C GLY A 154 -14.72 19.71 -17.30
N ALA A 155 -13.85 20.63 -17.74
CA ALA A 155 -12.56 20.30 -18.34
C ALA A 155 -11.63 19.58 -17.36
N TRP A 156 -11.60 20.00 -16.08
CA TRP A 156 -10.81 19.35 -15.05
C TRP A 156 -11.29 17.92 -14.75
N VAL A 157 -12.60 17.69 -14.72
CA VAL A 157 -13.19 16.34 -14.54
C VAL A 157 -12.83 15.41 -15.69
N VAL A 158 -12.86 15.90 -16.94
CA VAL A 158 -12.41 15.11 -18.11
C VAL A 158 -10.92 14.79 -18.02
N LEU A 159 -10.09 15.77 -17.64
CA LEU A 159 -8.64 15.59 -17.49
C LEU A 159 -8.31 14.53 -16.42
N VAL A 160 -8.99 14.58 -15.26
CA VAL A 160 -8.85 13.56 -14.21
C VAL A 160 -9.29 12.18 -14.71
N GLY A 161 -10.38 12.10 -15.48
CA GLY A 161 -10.82 10.85 -16.11
C GLY A 161 -9.78 10.24 -17.05
N ILE A 162 -9.15 11.06 -17.90
CA ILE A 162 -8.07 10.63 -18.81
C ILE A 162 -6.85 10.15 -18.03
N LEU A 163 -6.44 10.87 -16.99
CA LEU A 163 -5.31 10.46 -16.13
C LEU A 163 -5.59 9.14 -15.41
N CYS A 164 -6.82 8.94 -14.90
CA CYS A 164 -7.24 7.67 -14.32
C CYS A 164 -7.20 6.52 -15.34
N ALA A 165 -7.65 6.74 -16.58
CA ALA A 165 -7.54 5.74 -17.65
C ALA A 165 -6.07 5.40 -17.96
N ALA A 166 -5.21 6.41 -18.06
CA ALA A 166 -3.79 6.24 -18.34
C ALA A 166 -3.06 5.48 -17.22
N ALA A 167 -3.36 5.81 -15.95
CA ALA A 167 -2.84 5.09 -14.80
C ALA A 167 -3.30 3.63 -14.78
N SER A 168 -4.55 3.36 -15.16
CA SER A 168 -5.11 2.00 -15.25
C SER A 168 -4.48 1.17 -16.37
N MET A 169 -3.97 1.79 -17.45
CA MET A 169 -3.26 1.08 -18.52
C MET A 169 -1.86 0.59 -18.09
N LYS A 170 -1.20 1.30 -17.16
CA LYS A 170 0.18 1.01 -16.75
C LYS A 170 0.30 -0.05 -15.65
N SER A 171 -0.81 -0.40 -14.98
CA SER A 171 -0.82 -1.40 -13.90
C SER A 171 -1.09 -2.82 -14.42
N GLU A 172 -0.28 -3.78 -13.98
CA GLU A 172 -0.39 -5.21 -14.35
C GLU A 172 -1.46 -5.97 -13.54
N PHE A 173 -2.17 -5.29 -12.63
CA PHE A 173 -3.02 -5.93 -11.63
C PHE A 173 -4.50 -6.04 -12.04
N ARG A 174 -5.16 -7.10 -11.55
CA ARG A 174 -6.54 -7.60 -11.77
C ARG A 174 -7.72 -6.60 -11.61
N GLY A 175 -7.47 -5.30 -11.41
CA GLY A 175 -8.48 -4.25 -11.22
C GLY A 175 -8.81 -3.40 -12.44
N LYS A 176 -8.29 -3.73 -13.64
CA LYS A 176 -8.41 -2.91 -14.86
C LYS A 176 -9.85 -2.49 -15.16
N LEU A 177 -10.82 -3.41 -15.02
CA LEU A 177 -12.21 -3.15 -15.38
C LEU A 177 -12.82 -2.00 -14.55
N LEU A 178 -12.52 -1.92 -13.25
CA LEU A 178 -13.07 -0.89 -12.36
C LEU A 178 -12.41 0.49 -12.63
N GLY A 179 -11.12 0.51 -12.96
CA GLY A 179 -10.42 1.75 -13.33
C GLY A 179 -10.95 2.34 -14.64
N PHE A 180 -11.18 1.48 -15.65
CA PHE A 180 -11.74 1.90 -16.93
C PHE A 180 -13.19 2.38 -16.84
N THR A 181 -14.04 1.72 -16.02
CA THR A 181 -15.44 2.16 -15.87
C THR A 181 -15.54 3.52 -15.20
N ILE A 182 -14.76 3.77 -14.15
CA ILE A 182 -14.70 5.08 -13.49
C ILE A 182 -14.21 6.15 -14.48
N ALA A 183 -13.14 5.86 -15.24
CA ALA A 183 -12.63 6.81 -16.23
C ALA A 183 -13.64 7.13 -17.34
N ALA A 184 -14.37 6.14 -17.84
CA ALA A 184 -15.38 6.35 -18.88
C ALA A 184 -16.54 7.25 -18.38
N VAL A 185 -17.01 7.02 -17.15
CA VAL A 185 -18.06 7.85 -16.53
C VAL A 185 -17.60 9.30 -16.38
N LEU A 186 -16.35 9.52 -15.96
CA LEU A 186 -15.77 10.87 -15.82
C LEU A 186 -15.72 11.63 -17.14
N ILE A 187 -15.27 10.98 -18.20
CA ILE A 187 -15.15 11.59 -19.53
C ILE A 187 -16.53 11.95 -20.07
N ILE A 188 -17.52 11.06 -19.91
CA ILE A 188 -18.89 11.30 -20.41
C ILE A 188 -19.56 12.44 -19.63
N VAL A 189 -19.51 12.41 -18.30
CA VAL A 189 -20.15 13.44 -17.46
C VAL A 189 -19.46 14.79 -17.65
N GLY A 190 -18.13 14.84 -17.62
CA GLY A 190 -17.38 16.07 -17.82
C GLY A 190 -17.56 16.65 -19.24
N GLY A 191 -17.61 15.80 -20.26
CA GLY A 191 -17.87 16.21 -21.64
C GLY A 191 -19.27 16.79 -21.83
N LEU A 192 -20.30 16.19 -21.22
CA LEU A 192 -21.67 16.69 -21.28
C LEU A 192 -21.80 18.06 -20.60
N VAL A 193 -21.14 18.22 -19.45
CA VAL A 193 -21.06 19.48 -18.70
C VAL A 193 -20.36 20.57 -19.53
N PHE A 194 -19.24 20.25 -20.16
CA PHE A 194 -18.50 21.19 -21.00
C PHE A 194 -19.31 21.60 -22.24
N TRP A 195 -19.92 20.65 -22.92
CA TRP A 195 -20.71 20.89 -24.13
C TRP A 195 -21.95 21.76 -23.86
N THR A 196 -22.66 21.49 -22.76
CA THR A 196 -23.82 22.30 -22.35
C THR A 196 -23.45 23.72 -21.92
N ALA A 197 -22.28 23.92 -21.32
CA ALA A 197 -21.74 25.24 -21.04
C ALA A 197 -21.32 25.98 -22.32
N SER A 198 -20.68 25.28 -23.26
CA SER A 198 -20.17 25.88 -24.51
C SER A 198 -21.26 26.30 -25.50
N ILE A 199 -22.37 25.55 -25.62
CA ILE A 199 -23.46 25.89 -26.55
C ILE A 199 -24.21 27.16 -26.13
N ARG A 200 -24.17 27.55 -24.86
CA ARG A 200 -24.90 28.72 -24.34
C ARG A 200 -24.12 30.04 -24.44
N GLU A 201 -22.84 29.99 -24.82
CA GLU A 201 -22.02 31.19 -25.04
C GLU A 201 -22.01 31.67 -26.51
N VAL A 202 -22.64 30.93 -27.43
CA VAL A 202 -22.89 31.34 -28.83
C VAL A 202 -24.32 31.85 -28.98
#